data_AF-A0A976CRY7-F1
#
_entry.id   AF-A0A976CRY7-F1
#
_cell.length_a   1.000
_cell.length_b   1.000
_cell.length_c   1.000
_cell.angle_alpha   90.00
_cell.angle_beta   90.00
_cell.angle_gamma   90.00
#
_symmetry.space_group_name_H-M   'P 1'
#
loop_
_entity.id
_entity.type
_entity.pdbx_description
1 polymer ?
#
loop_
_entity_poly.entity_id
_entity_poly.type
_entity_poly.pdbx_seq_one_letter_code
_entity_poly.pdbx_strand_id
1 'polypeptide(L)'
;MLYNSAVPESVALAKSYQKARSIPTVNLIGLEMPDREEITRQEYDDLIRKPLRDEFEKRVWWRLGPAEGNMEVAVENRMQVMVCMRGVPLKIARVVAAEAAEKKPAAAGEKPQAEQPFAVANEASVDSELSILSWSGHPLNGPLKNAFYESKQGIEEVSLPYLMLVGRVDGPNYAICERMICDAVATEQHGLWGRAYIDLAQFYPEGEAWLRSCAFQSADAG
;
A
#
# COMPACT_ATOMS: atom_id res chain seq x y z
N MET A 1 -8.64 2.93 8.74
CA MET A 1 -9.31 2.22 7.63
C MET A 1 -9.80 3.25 6.63
N LEU A 2 -9.41 3.11 5.37
CA LEU A 2 -9.81 4.00 4.28
C LEU A 2 -10.80 3.28 3.36
N TYR A 3 -11.90 3.94 3.00
CA TYR A 3 -12.90 3.40 2.06
C TYR A 3 -13.46 4.50 1.17
N ASN A 4 -14.04 4.09 0.04
CA ASN A 4 -14.68 5.02 -0.89
C ASN A 4 -16.13 5.28 -0.46
N SER A 5 -16.40 6.49 0.02
CA SER A 5 -17.73 6.87 0.49
C SER A 5 -18.75 7.10 -0.62
N ALA A 6 -18.30 7.29 -1.87
CA ALA A 6 -19.18 7.38 -3.03
C ALA A 6 -19.70 6.01 -3.51
N VAL A 7 -19.13 4.90 -3.03
CA VAL A 7 -19.56 3.54 -3.38
C VAL A 7 -20.21 2.85 -2.18
N PRO A 8 -21.54 2.66 -2.15
CA PRO A 8 -22.25 2.08 -1.02
C PRO A 8 -21.70 0.72 -0.55
N GLU A 9 -21.27 -0.13 -1.47
CA GLU A 9 -20.69 -1.44 -1.21
C GLU A 9 -19.33 -1.34 -0.50
N SER A 10 -18.53 -0.32 -0.82
CA SER A 10 -17.27 -0.02 -0.11
C SER A 10 -17.54 0.39 1.33
N VAL A 11 -18.57 1.21 1.55
CA VAL A 11 -19.02 1.59 2.91
C VAL A 11 -19.51 0.36 3.69
N ALA A 12 -20.30 -0.51 3.06
CA ALA A 12 -20.79 -1.73 3.68
C ALA A 12 -19.64 -2.67 4.07
N LEU A 13 -18.69 -2.89 3.15
CA LEU A 13 -17.50 -3.71 3.39
C LEU A 13 -16.65 -3.15 4.54
N ALA A 14 -16.43 -1.84 4.58
CA ALA A 14 -15.70 -1.17 5.66
C ALA A 14 -16.36 -1.40 7.02
N LYS A 15 -17.70 -1.30 7.09
CA LYS A 15 -18.46 -1.58 8.32
C LYS A 15 -18.42 -3.05 8.71
N SER A 16 -18.47 -3.98 7.76
CA SER A 16 -18.31 -5.41 8.03
C SER A 16 -16.92 -5.70 8.60
N TYR A 17 -15.85 -5.17 7.98
CA TYR A 17 -14.48 -5.33 8.47
C TYR A 17 -14.28 -4.68 9.85
N GLN A 18 -14.85 -3.49 10.05
CA GLN A 18 -14.81 -2.80 11.34
C GLN A 18 -15.37 -3.67 12.45
N LYS A 19 -16.57 -4.25 12.26
CA LYS A 19 -17.22 -5.11 13.25
C LYS A 19 -16.41 -6.39 13.49
N ALA A 20 -15.99 -7.04 12.41
CA ALA A 20 -15.21 -8.28 12.46
C ALA A 20 -13.92 -8.14 13.28
N ARG A 21 -13.24 -6.98 13.18
CA ARG A 21 -11.96 -6.71 13.86
C ARG A 21 -12.07 -5.78 15.07
N SER A 22 -13.30 -5.44 15.49
CA SER A 22 -13.55 -4.48 16.59
C SER A 22 -12.79 -3.14 16.45
N ILE A 23 -12.70 -2.63 15.22
CA ILE A 23 -11.97 -1.38 14.94
C ILE A 23 -12.80 -0.19 15.46
N PRO A 24 -12.19 0.75 16.23
CA PRO A 24 -12.90 1.94 16.69
C PRO A 24 -13.49 2.75 15.53
N THR A 25 -14.71 3.27 15.71
CA THR A 25 -15.37 4.11 14.68
C THR A 25 -14.54 5.34 14.32
N VAL A 26 -13.81 5.90 15.29
CA VAL A 26 -12.87 7.00 15.07
C VAL A 26 -11.71 6.63 14.16
N ASN A 27 -11.46 5.35 13.85
CA ASN A 27 -10.39 4.92 12.94
C ASN A 27 -10.88 4.73 11.50
N LEU A 28 -12.16 5.01 11.22
CA LEU A 28 -12.74 4.95 9.89
C LEU A 28 -12.63 6.32 9.21
N ILE A 29 -12.17 6.31 7.96
CA ILE A 29 -12.12 7.47 7.08
C ILE A 29 -12.77 7.08 5.76
N GLY A 30 -13.89 7.71 5.46
CA GLY A 30 -14.56 7.62 4.17
C GLY A 30 -14.28 8.89 3.39
N LEU A 31 -13.71 8.76 2.19
CA LEU A 31 -13.48 9.88 1.28
C LEU A 31 -14.25 9.63 -0.01
N GLU A 32 -14.73 10.68 -0.66
CA GLU A 32 -15.29 10.56 -2.01
C GLU A 32 -14.14 10.49 -3.00
N MET A 33 -14.09 9.41 -3.79
CA MET A 33 -13.05 9.20 -4.79
C MET A 33 -13.63 8.43 -5.99
N PRO A 34 -12.99 8.48 -7.16
CA PRO A 34 -13.52 7.80 -8.34
C PRO A 34 -13.54 6.27 -8.19
N ASP A 35 -14.60 5.62 -8.67
CA ASP A 35 -14.71 4.15 -8.72
C ASP A 35 -14.02 3.58 -9.96
N ARG A 36 -12.69 3.71 -10.01
CA ARG A 36 -11.84 3.10 -11.03
C ARG A 36 -10.44 2.86 -10.48
N GLU A 37 -9.75 1.89 -11.06
CA GLU A 37 -8.43 1.47 -10.57
C GLU A 37 -7.35 2.54 -10.76
N GLU A 38 -7.40 3.27 -11.88
CA GLU A 38 -6.40 4.27 -12.25
C GLU A 38 -6.95 5.70 -12.16
N ILE A 39 -6.26 6.53 -11.39
CA ILE A 39 -6.55 7.96 -11.23
C ILE A 39 -5.35 8.81 -11.63
N THR A 40 -5.59 10.07 -11.96
CA THR A 40 -4.50 11.02 -12.21
C THR A 40 -3.80 11.40 -10.90
N ARG A 41 -2.57 11.92 -11.00
CA ARG A 41 -1.85 12.46 -9.84
C ARG A 41 -2.65 13.57 -9.14
N GLN A 42 -3.25 14.46 -9.90
CA GLN A 42 -4.08 15.55 -9.36
C GLN A 42 -5.28 15.01 -8.57
N GLU A 43 -5.99 14.01 -9.11
CA GLU A 43 -7.10 13.38 -8.39
C GLU A 43 -6.65 12.68 -7.11
N TYR A 44 -5.49 12.02 -7.12
CA TYR A 44 -4.92 11.45 -5.90
C TYR A 44 -4.64 12.54 -4.86
N ASP A 45 -3.98 13.64 -5.27
CA ASP A 45 -3.60 14.71 -4.35
C ASP A 45 -4.83 15.42 -3.76
N ASP A 46 -5.84 15.72 -4.60
CA ASP A 46 -7.03 16.48 -4.19
C ASP A 46 -8.08 15.65 -3.46
N LEU A 47 -8.33 14.41 -3.90
CA LEU A 47 -9.44 13.58 -3.40
C LEU A 47 -9.01 12.58 -2.33
N ILE A 48 -7.71 12.26 -2.24
CA ILE A 48 -7.19 11.27 -1.30
C ILE A 48 -6.14 11.90 -0.38
N ARG A 49 -4.99 12.33 -0.90
CA ARG A 49 -3.84 12.74 -0.09
C ARG A 49 -4.18 13.90 0.85
N LYS A 50 -4.67 15.01 0.30
CA LYS A 50 -4.99 16.22 1.07
C LYS A 50 -6.07 15.96 2.12
N PRO A 51 -7.28 15.48 1.78
CA PRO A 51 -8.33 15.26 2.78
C PRO A 51 -7.95 14.20 3.82
N LEU A 52 -7.13 13.21 3.45
CA LEU A 52 -6.62 12.23 4.41
C LEU A 52 -5.62 12.86 5.39
N ARG A 53 -4.71 13.72 4.91
CA ARG A 53 -3.79 14.48 5.77
C ARG A 53 -4.58 15.40 6.72
N ASP A 54 -5.59 16.09 6.20
CA ASP A 54 -6.46 16.97 7.00
C ASP A 54 -7.15 16.19 8.14
N GLU A 55 -7.63 14.96 7.88
CA GLU A 55 -8.21 14.10 8.92
C GLU A 55 -7.18 13.60 9.95
N PHE A 56 -5.94 13.31 9.53
CA PHE A 56 -4.87 12.96 10.48
C PHE A 56 -4.48 14.13 11.39
N GLU A 57 -4.44 15.35 10.85
CA GLU A 57 -4.17 16.57 11.62
C GLU A 57 -5.32 16.88 12.58
N LYS A 58 -6.56 16.88 12.08
CA LYS A 58 -7.79 17.12 12.87
C LYS A 58 -7.94 16.15 14.03
N ARG A 59 -7.55 14.88 13.85
CA ARG A 59 -7.61 13.84 14.90
C ARG A 59 -6.35 13.78 15.77
N VAL A 60 -5.36 14.64 15.50
CA VAL A 60 -4.07 14.67 16.19
C VAL A 60 -3.42 13.27 16.23
N TRP A 61 -3.46 12.60 15.07
CA TRP A 61 -2.87 11.27 14.89
C TRP A 61 -1.38 11.32 14.64
N TRP A 62 -0.88 12.41 14.09
CA TRP A 62 0.55 12.64 13.92
C TRP A 62 0.97 14.04 14.33
N ARG A 63 2.27 14.23 14.42
CA ARG A 63 2.91 15.55 14.49
C ARG A 63 3.92 15.63 13.37
N LEU A 64 3.81 16.65 12.54
CA LEU A 64 4.77 16.91 11.47
C LEU A 64 5.96 17.70 12.04
N GLY A 65 7.14 17.45 11.47
CA GLY A 65 8.36 18.16 11.75
C GLY A 65 9.21 18.33 10.50
N PRO A 66 10.19 19.24 10.53
CA PRO A 66 11.06 19.49 9.39
C PRO A 66 11.90 18.26 9.06
N ALA A 67 12.06 17.98 7.77
CA ALA A 67 12.98 17.00 7.21
C ALA A 67 14.08 17.71 6.39
N GLU A 68 14.90 16.96 5.65
CA GLU A 68 15.89 17.55 4.76
C GLU A 68 15.23 18.52 3.75
N GLY A 69 15.78 19.74 3.65
CA GLY A 69 15.25 20.78 2.76
C GLY A 69 13.94 21.40 3.26
N ASN A 70 13.02 21.70 2.33
CA ASN A 70 11.69 22.28 2.60
C ASN A 70 10.61 21.19 2.80
N MET A 71 11.01 19.96 3.12
CA MET A 71 10.11 18.83 3.32
C MET A 71 9.71 18.71 4.78
N GLU A 72 8.54 18.16 5.02
CA GLU A 72 8.03 17.81 6.34
C GLU A 72 7.66 16.33 6.37
N VAL A 73 7.94 15.67 7.48
CA VAL A 73 7.59 14.27 7.72
C VAL A 73 6.97 14.13 9.10
N ALA A 74 6.18 13.08 9.32
CA ALA A 74 5.72 12.80 10.68
C ALA A 74 6.92 12.43 11.55
N VAL A 75 7.09 13.16 12.66
CA VAL A 75 8.06 12.84 13.73
C VAL A 75 7.42 12.02 14.83
N GLU A 76 6.10 12.02 14.90
CA GLU A 76 5.29 11.15 15.75
C GLU A 76 4.07 10.73 14.94
N ASN A 77 3.69 9.45 15.03
CA ASN A 77 2.49 8.93 14.38
C ASN A 77 1.86 7.82 15.23
N ARG A 78 0.59 7.99 15.57
CA ARG A 78 -0.21 7.06 16.37
C ARG A 78 -0.86 5.96 15.51
N MET A 79 -0.86 6.13 14.20
CA MET A 79 -1.46 5.21 13.24
C MET A 79 -0.35 4.57 12.40
N GLN A 80 0.04 3.35 12.75
CA GLN A 80 1.09 2.61 12.03
C GLN A 80 0.53 1.76 10.88
N VAL A 81 -0.75 1.42 10.93
CA VAL A 81 -1.39 0.53 9.94
C VAL A 81 -2.59 1.22 9.30
N MET A 82 -2.63 1.19 7.98
CA MET A 82 -3.77 1.61 7.18
C MET A 82 -4.27 0.41 6.37
N VAL A 83 -5.58 0.21 6.39
CA VAL A 83 -6.23 -0.80 5.54
C VAL A 83 -7.18 -0.10 4.59
N CYS A 84 -6.94 -0.27 3.30
CA CYS A 84 -7.79 0.19 2.21
C CYS A 84 -8.87 -0.86 1.92
N MET A 85 -10.12 -0.43 1.80
CA MET A 85 -11.22 -1.28 1.35
C MET A 85 -11.34 -1.22 -0.17
N ARG A 86 -11.87 -2.29 -0.78
CA ARG A 86 -12.29 -2.29 -2.19
C ARG A 86 -13.09 -1.03 -2.51
N GLY A 87 -12.80 -0.43 -3.67
CA GLY A 87 -13.36 0.84 -4.13
C GLY A 87 -12.40 2.03 -3.97
N VAL A 88 -11.33 1.87 -3.18
CA VAL A 88 -10.19 2.79 -3.20
C VAL A 88 -9.34 2.53 -4.44
N PRO A 89 -8.95 3.53 -5.24
CA PRO A 89 -8.09 3.36 -6.41
C PRO A 89 -6.80 2.59 -6.11
N LEU A 90 -6.25 1.94 -7.15
CA LEU A 90 -5.09 1.07 -7.05
C LEU A 90 -3.80 1.77 -7.48
N LYS A 91 -3.87 2.55 -8.57
CA LYS A 91 -2.70 3.11 -9.24
C LYS A 91 -2.92 4.55 -9.69
N ILE A 92 -1.81 5.28 -9.75
CA ILE A 92 -1.72 6.66 -10.19
C ILE A 92 -1.09 6.67 -11.57
N ALA A 93 -1.78 7.26 -12.53
CA ALA A 93 -1.34 7.34 -13.92
C ALA A 93 -0.05 8.16 -14.05
N ARG A 94 0.78 7.75 -15.02
CA ARG A 94 2.00 8.47 -15.39
C ARG A 94 1.66 9.88 -15.85
N VAL A 95 2.34 10.87 -15.28
CA VAL A 95 2.31 12.24 -15.78
C VAL A 95 3.31 12.33 -16.93
N VAL A 96 2.80 12.33 -18.16
CA VAL A 96 3.63 12.59 -19.33
C VAL A 96 4.00 14.07 -19.33
N ALA A 97 5.28 14.36 -19.12
CA ALA A 97 5.78 15.72 -19.29
C ALA A 97 5.64 16.11 -20.77
N ALA A 98 4.59 16.83 -21.13
CA ALA A 98 4.42 17.42 -22.46
C ALA A 98 5.47 18.51 -22.77
N GLU A 99 6.39 18.83 -21.84
CA GLU A 99 7.32 19.96 -21.96
C GLU A 99 8.75 19.66 -21.44
N ALA A 100 9.19 18.39 -21.39
CA ALA A 100 10.58 18.05 -21.04
C ALA A 100 11.51 17.86 -22.25
N ALA A 101 11.04 18.12 -23.47
CA ALA A 101 11.86 17.96 -24.67
C ALA A 101 11.49 18.94 -25.80
N GLU A 102 11.62 20.25 -25.57
CA GLU A 102 12.40 21.00 -26.56
C GLU A 102 13.80 20.38 -26.53
N LYS A 103 14.05 19.44 -27.44
CA LYS A 103 15.37 18.86 -27.65
C LYS A 103 16.34 20.01 -27.93
N LYS A 104 17.09 20.46 -26.93
CA LYS A 104 18.35 21.16 -27.18
C LYS A 104 19.18 20.23 -28.08
N PRO A 105 19.63 20.65 -29.28
CA PRO A 105 20.45 19.80 -30.12
C PRO A 105 21.70 19.43 -29.31
N ALA A 106 21.91 18.13 -29.12
CA ALA A 106 23.12 17.63 -28.49
C ALA A 106 24.34 18.18 -29.25
N ALA A 107 25.25 18.82 -28.53
CA ALA A 107 26.56 19.16 -29.07
C ALA A 107 27.25 17.85 -29.50
N ALA A 108 27.78 17.85 -30.71
CA ALA A 108 28.42 16.67 -31.29
C ALA A 108 29.61 16.22 -30.44
N GLY A 109 29.50 15.07 -29.76
CA GLY A 109 30.65 14.44 -29.11
C GLY A 109 30.35 13.51 -27.93
N GLU A 110 29.17 13.58 -27.31
CA GLU A 110 28.88 12.76 -26.12
C GLU A 110 28.20 11.44 -26.52
N LYS A 111 28.77 10.32 -26.07
CA LYS A 111 28.18 8.98 -26.23
C LYS A 111 26.81 8.98 -25.55
N PRO A 112 25.75 8.43 -26.16
CA PRO A 112 24.43 8.38 -25.53
C PRO A 112 24.54 7.58 -24.23
N GLN A 113 24.48 8.28 -23.11
CA GLN A 113 24.36 7.67 -21.79
C GLN A 113 23.02 6.92 -21.82
N ALA A 114 23.05 5.60 -21.54
CA ALA A 114 21.84 4.80 -21.52
C ALA A 114 20.82 5.48 -20.61
N GLU A 115 19.72 5.96 -21.18
CA GLU A 115 18.61 6.55 -20.45
C GLU A 115 18.19 5.53 -19.39
N GLN A 116 18.40 5.84 -18.12
CA GLN A 116 17.95 5.00 -17.02
C GLN A 116 16.41 5.02 -17.05
N PRO A 117 15.73 3.94 -17.51
CA PRO A 117 14.30 4.01 -17.82
C PRO A 117 13.46 4.35 -16.59
N PHE A 118 13.99 4.01 -15.41
CA PHE A 118 13.37 4.24 -14.12
C PHE A 118 13.56 5.67 -13.61
N ALA A 119 14.54 6.44 -14.10
CA ALA A 119 14.81 7.79 -13.57
C ALA A 119 13.70 8.81 -13.89
N VAL A 120 12.85 8.51 -14.88
CA VAL A 120 11.75 9.37 -15.33
C VAL A 120 10.36 8.79 -15.06
N ALA A 121 10.27 7.58 -14.49
CA ALA A 121 9.00 6.96 -14.14
C ALA A 121 8.38 7.69 -12.93
N ASN A 122 7.09 8.03 -13.02
CA ASN A 122 6.37 8.79 -11.99
C ASN A 122 4.95 8.27 -11.70
N GLU A 123 4.54 7.23 -12.42
CA GLU A 123 3.43 6.37 -12.03
C GLU A 123 3.73 5.71 -10.67
N ALA A 124 2.68 5.52 -9.87
CA ALA A 124 2.83 4.97 -8.53
C ALA A 124 1.63 4.12 -8.14
N SER A 125 1.82 3.21 -7.18
CA SER A 125 0.69 2.58 -6.49
C SER A 125 0.13 3.55 -5.46
N VAL A 126 -1.19 3.58 -5.33
CA VAL A 126 -1.85 4.33 -4.25
C VAL A 126 -1.37 3.83 -2.89
N ASP A 127 -1.13 2.54 -2.72
CA ASP A 127 -0.65 1.98 -1.45
C ASP A 127 0.76 2.46 -1.09
N SER A 128 1.66 2.57 -2.08
CA SER A 128 3.01 3.09 -1.85
C SER A 128 3.00 4.56 -1.43
N GLU A 129 2.11 5.36 -2.02
CA GLU A 129 1.97 6.78 -1.71
C GLU A 129 1.31 7.01 -0.35
N LEU A 130 0.32 6.17 0.01
CA LEU A 130 -0.26 6.15 1.34
C LEU A 130 0.75 5.70 2.41
N SER A 131 1.71 4.84 2.07
CA SER A 131 2.73 4.36 3.01
C SER A 131 3.65 5.49 3.49
N ILE A 132 3.84 6.53 2.67
CA ILE A 132 4.64 7.73 3.00
C ILE A 132 3.76 8.99 3.07
N LEU A 133 2.48 8.86 3.41
CA LEU A 133 1.49 9.94 3.36
C LEU A 133 1.95 11.25 4.05
N SER A 134 2.69 11.12 5.16
CA SER A 134 3.17 12.28 5.93
C SER A 134 4.31 13.03 5.24
N TRP A 135 5.08 12.38 4.37
CA TRP A 135 6.21 12.98 3.66
C TRP A 135 5.69 13.98 2.63
N SER A 136 5.87 15.27 2.90
CA SER A 136 5.57 16.34 1.94
C SER A 136 6.74 16.53 0.98
N GLY A 137 6.45 16.57 -0.32
CA GLY A 137 7.45 16.88 -1.34
C GLY A 137 8.45 15.75 -1.64
N HIS A 138 8.11 14.48 -1.39
CA HIS A 138 8.97 13.36 -1.81
C HIS A 138 9.20 13.39 -3.34
N PRO A 139 10.38 12.93 -3.82
CA PRO A 139 10.64 12.82 -5.24
C PRO A 139 9.60 11.92 -5.92
N LEU A 140 8.95 12.44 -6.97
CA LEU A 140 7.98 11.66 -7.76
C LEU A 140 8.66 10.78 -8.81
N ASN A 141 9.84 11.17 -9.27
CA ASN A 141 10.55 10.47 -10.33
C ASN A 141 11.48 9.41 -9.74
N GLY A 142 11.30 8.19 -10.23
CA GLY A 142 12.15 7.05 -9.92
C GLY A 142 11.87 6.41 -8.56
N PRO A 143 12.60 5.33 -8.26
CA PRO A 143 12.36 4.54 -7.07
C PRO A 143 12.82 5.27 -5.81
N LEU A 144 12.00 5.20 -4.76
CA LEU A 144 12.40 5.62 -3.41
C LEU A 144 13.01 4.44 -2.65
N LYS A 145 14.10 4.70 -1.93
CA LYS A 145 14.70 3.70 -1.04
C LYS A 145 13.78 3.47 0.16
N ASN A 146 13.35 2.23 0.37
CA ASN A 146 12.60 1.87 1.56
C ASN A 146 13.53 1.87 2.79
N ALA A 147 13.26 2.74 3.76
CA ALA A 147 14.05 2.83 4.99
C ALA A 147 13.95 1.60 5.91
N PHE A 148 12.89 0.79 5.74
CA PHE A 148 12.70 -0.45 6.49
C PHE A 148 13.35 -1.67 5.81
N TYR A 149 13.84 -1.53 4.58
CA TYR A 149 14.47 -2.63 3.85
C TYR A 149 15.71 -3.15 4.61
N GLU A 150 15.81 -4.48 4.76
CA GLU A 150 16.85 -5.18 5.55
C GLU A 150 16.90 -4.82 7.05
N SER A 151 15.88 -4.14 7.58
CA SER A 151 15.75 -3.96 9.01
C SER A 151 15.62 -5.31 9.71
N LYS A 152 16.36 -5.50 10.79
CA LYS A 152 16.23 -6.66 11.68
C LYS A 152 15.23 -6.42 12.82
N GLN A 153 14.77 -5.19 12.97
CA GLN A 153 13.80 -4.80 13.99
C GLN A 153 12.39 -4.97 13.46
N GLY A 154 11.46 -5.31 14.37
CA GLY A 154 10.03 -5.26 14.08
C GLY A 154 9.59 -3.85 13.68
N ILE A 155 8.52 -3.74 12.92
CA ILE A 155 7.97 -2.45 12.48
C ILE A 155 7.48 -1.61 13.68
N GLU A 156 7.10 -2.29 14.76
CA GLU A 156 6.68 -1.72 16.02
C GLU A 156 7.82 -1.12 16.85
N GLU A 157 9.06 -1.57 16.60
CA GLU A 157 10.27 -1.13 17.32
C GLU A 157 11.06 -0.07 16.53
N VAL A 158 10.93 -0.07 15.20
CA VAL A 158 11.69 0.84 14.34
C VAL A 158 11.17 2.28 14.47
N SER A 159 12.07 3.24 14.64
CA SER A 159 11.73 4.66 14.73
C SER A 159 11.52 5.30 13.34
N LEU A 160 10.49 4.86 12.62
CA LEU A 160 10.08 5.41 11.32
C LEU A 160 8.63 5.94 11.35
N PRO A 161 8.33 6.99 12.14
CA PRO A 161 6.97 7.50 12.31
C PRO A 161 6.29 7.98 11.02
N TYR A 162 7.07 8.34 10.00
CA TYR A 162 6.54 8.76 8.71
C TYR A 162 6.07 7.60 7.81
N LEU A 163 6.50 6.37 8.11
CA LEU A 163 6.19 5.17 7.35
C LEU A 163 4.99 4.45 7.97
N MET A 164 4.00 4.12 7.15
CA MET A 164 2.83 3.34 7.54
C MET A 164 2.77 2.03 6.75
N LEU A 165 2.31 0.97 7.39
CA LEU A 165 1.98 -0.28 6.73
C LEU A 165 0.60 -0.17 6.08
N VAL A 166 0.59 -0.18 4.75
CA VAL A 166 -0.65 -0.09 3.98
C VAL A 166 -0.99 -1.48 3.44
N GLY A 167 -2.11 -2.02 3.89
CA GLY A 167 -2.70 -3.24 3.37
C GLY A 167 -4.05 -2.96 2.71
N ARG A 168 -4.57 -3.94 1.98
CA ARG A 168 -5.84 -3.80 1.25
C ARG A 168 -6.69 -5.06 1.36
N VAL A 169 -7.99 -4.86 1.55
CA VAL A 169 -9.00 -5.90 1.33
C VAL A 169 -9.64 -5.64 -0.02
N ASP A 170 -9.13 -6.30 -1.06
CA ASP A 170 -9.63 -6.24 -2.43
C ASP A 170 -9.71 -7.63 -3.08
N GLY A 171 -10.43 -7.73 -4.19
CA GLY A 171 -10.67 -8.98 -4.89
C GLY A 171 -11.33 -8.76 -6.26
N PRO A 172 -12.04 -9.74 -6.83
CA PRO A 172 -12.80 -9.55 -8.06
C PRO A 172 -14.17 -8.88 -7.85
N ASN A 173 -14.80 -9.07 -6.68
CA ASN A 173 -16.07 -8.44 -6.31
C ASN A 173 -16.20 -8.29 -4.78
N TYR A 174 -17.16 -7.49 -4.32
CA TYR A 174 -17.40 -7.23 -2.89
C TYR A 174 -17.77 -8.49 -2.09
N ALA A 175 -18.50 -9.44 -2.67
CA ALA A 175 -18.86 -10.68 -2.00
C ALA A 175 -17.62 -11.55 -1.69
N ILE A 176 -16.63 -11.57 -2.60
CA ILE A 176 -15.35 -12.23 -2.35
C ILE A 176 -14.57 -11.50 -1.25
N CYS A 177 -14.54 -10.16 -1.24
CA CYS A 177 -13.90 -9.41 -0.17
C CYS A 177 -14.55 -9.66 1.20
N GLU A 178 -15.88 -9.74 1.26
CA GLU A 178 -16.60 -10.09 2.49
C GLU A 178 -16.24 -11.50 2.95
N ARG A 179 -16.18 -12.48 2.02
CA ARG A 179 -15.70 -13.82 2.34
C ARG A 179 -14.26 -13.83 2.85
N MET A 180 -13.34 -13.06 2.27
CA MET A 180 -11.96 -12.96 2.77
C MET A 180 -11.92 -12.53 4.25
N ILE A 181 -12.82 -11.64 4.67
CA ILE A 181 -12.92 -11.21 6.06
C ILE A 181 -13.52 -12.32 6.92
N CYS A 182 -14.67 -12.85 6.53
CA CYS A 182 -15.40 -13.85 7.31
C CYS A 182 -14.62 -15.17 7.44
N ASP A 183 -14.03 -15.66 6.35
CA ASP A 183 -13.26 -16.89 6.31
C ASP A 183 -11.98 -16.76 7.17
N ALA A 184 -11.33 -15.59 7.17
CA ALA A 184 -10.19 -15.33 8.06
C ALA A 184 -10.59 -15.35 9.54
N VAL A 185 -11.69 -14.67 9.91
CA VAL A 185 -12.19 -14.68 11.29
C VAL A 185 -12.61 -16.09 11.73
N ALA A 186 -13.31 -16.83 10.87
CA ALA A 186 -13.71 -18.20 11.16
C ALA A 186 -12.48 -19.11 11.37
N THR A 187 -11.46 -18.94 10.53
CA THR A 187 -10.21 -19.69 10.63
C THR A 187 -9.44 -19.36 11.91
N GLU A 188 -9.38 -18.10 12.31
CA GLU A 188 -8.75 -17.68 13.58
C GLU A 188 -9.44 -18.29 14.81
N GLN A 189 -10.77 -18.52 14.74
CA GLN A 189 -11.56 -19.07 15.85
C GLN A 189 -11.58 -20.61 15.89
N HIS A 190 -11.60 -21.25 14.73
CA HIS A 190 -11.86 -22.69 14.61
C HIS A 190 -10.66 -23.49 14.07
N GLY A 191 -9.60 -22.80 13.63
CA GLY A 191 -8.48 -23.39 12.89
C GLY A 191 -8.79 -23.60 11.41
N LEU A 192 -7.74 -23.76 10.60
CA LEU A 192 -7.86 -24.08 9.18
C LEU A 192 -7.76 -25.59 8.97
N TRP A 193 -8.85 -26.21 8.51
CA TRP A 193 -8.89 -27.65 8.28
C TRP A 193 -9.16 -27.93 6.81
N GLY A 194 -8.31 -28.73 6.17
CA GLY A 194 -8.46 -29.02 4.75
C GLY A 194 -7.37 -29.92 4.20
N ARG A 195 -7.39 -30.10 2.88
CA ARG A 195 -6.34 -30.80 2.14
C ARG A 195 -5.40 -29.77 1.54
N ALA A 196 -4.11 -29.89 1.84
CA ALA A 196 -3.06 -29.19 1.13
C ALA A 196 -2.53 -30.09 0.02
N TYR A 197 -2.39 -29.54 -1.19
CA TYR A 197 -1.73 -30.20 -2.31
C TYR A 197 -0.41 -29.48 -2.57
N ILE A 198 0.70 -30.22 -2.51
CA ILE A 198 2.04 -29.70 -2.79
C ILE A 198 2.49 -30.35 -4.10
N ASP A 199 2.60 -29.52 -5.14
CA ASP A 199 3.06 -29.96 -6.45
C ASP A 199 4.59 -29.87 -6.52
N LEU A 200 5.22 -30.94 -7.01
CA LEU A 200 6.68 -31.08 -7.03
C LEU A 200 7.18 -31.04 -8.47
N ALA A 201 8.03 -30.06 -8.77
CA ALA A 201 8.54 -29.84 -10.11
C ALA A 201 9.59 -30.87 -10.57
N GLN A 202 10.24 -31.63 -9.68
CA GLN A 202 11.26 -32.66 -9.98
C GLN A 202 12.59 -32.16 -10.55
N PHE A 203 12.78 -30.84 -10.70
CA PHE A 203 13.99 -30.26 -11.30
C PHE A 203 14.93 -29.55 -10.31
N TYR A 204 14.49 -29.27 -9.08
CA TYR A 204 15.24 -28.46 -8.11
C TYR A 204 15.34 -29.16 -6.74
N PRO A 205 16.39 -29.98 -6.51
CA PRO A 205 16.50 -30.84 -5.33
C PRO A 205 16.36 -30.10 -3.99
N GLU A 206 16.94 -28.91 -3.86
CA GLU A 206 16.86 -28.10 -2.63
C GLU A 206 15.45 -27.59 -2.38
N GLY A 207 14.78 -27.11 -3.43
CA GLY A 207 13.38 -26.66 -3.36
C GLY A 207 12.43 -27.81 -3.04
N GLU A 208 12.68 -29.01 -3.58
CA GLU A 208 11.90 -30.20 -3.27
C GLU A 208 12.05 -30.64 -1.82
N ALA A 209 13.26 -30.67 -1.30
CA ALA A 209 13.51 -31.02 0.10
C ALA A 209 12.73 -30.09 1.04
N TRP A 210 12.71 -28.80 0.73
CA TRP A 210 11.91 -27.81 1.45
C TRP A 210 10.40 -28.09 1.34
N LEU A 211 9.87 -28.26 0.13
CA LEU A 211 8.44 -28.53 -0.09
C LEU A 211 7.97 -29.85 0.57
N ARG A 212 8.78 -30.90 0.53
CA ARG A 212 8.50 -32.16 1.24
C ARG A 212 8.50 -31.97 2.76
N SER A 213 9.40 -31.15 3.29
CA SER A 213 9.40 -30.80 4.72
C SER A 213 8.13 -30.05 5.11
N CYS A 214 7.67 -29.11 4.29
CA CYS A 214 6.37 -28.45 4.50
C CYS A 214 5.21 -29.44 4.49
N ALA A 215 5.21 -30.41 3.57
CA ALA A 215 4.17 -31.45 3.50
C ALA A 215 4.12 -32.28 4.79
N PHE A 216 5.28 -32.69 5.31
CA PHE A 216 5.39 -33.45 6.53
C PHE A 216 4.91 -32.65 7.75
N GLN A 217 5.40 -31.42 7.92
CA GLN A 217 4.99 -30.55 9.02
C GLN A 217 3.49 -30.21 8.99
N SER A 218 2.91 -30.10 7.80
CA SER A 218 1.47 -29.82 7.64
C SER A 218 0.58 -31.01 8.01
N ALA A 219 1.11 -32.25 7.97
CA ALA A 219 0.38 -33.44 8.37
C ALA A 219 0.18 -33.53 9.91
N ASP A 220 1.13 -32.99 10.68
CA ASP A 220 1.10 -32.97 12.15
C ASP A 220 0.38 -31.74 12.72
N ALA A 221 0.02 -30.78 11.87
CA ALA A 221 -0.60 -29.51 12.27
C ALA A 221 -2.15 -29.55 12.36
N GLY A 222 -2.77 -30.71 12.11
CA GLY A 222 -4.20 -30.97 12.25
C GLY A 222 -4.48 -31.94 13.39
#